data_AF-A0A1C7MIJ4-F1
#
_entry.id   AF-A0A1C7MIJ4-F1
#
_cell.length_a   1.000
_cell.length_b   1.000
_cell.length_c   1.000
_cell.angle_alpha   90.00
_cell.angle_beta   90.00
_cell.angle_gamma   90.00
#
_symmetry.space_group_name_H-M   'P 1'
#
loop_
_entity.id
_entity.type
_entity.pdbx_description
1 polymer ?
#
loop_
_entity_poly.entity_id
_entity_poly.type
_entity_poly.pdbx_seq_one_letter_code
_entity_poly.pdbx_strand_id
1 'polypeptide(L)'
;MSVHTHGIDEVSFDINTEPLVFTSEPTPGLDDHDLADVQLAPLRNSLTSPKSCLNSPEQPFPSLPVEIIIQILDLTASLSRRSASSISSVSTWARELALPYLFSTIIHRATPSIFAGITSVNSLLQYRSSQAKTPEKCGRYVRNLWIESIGIGTPSSEVDTLRSCPNVENLALPSASLRVLYTAIQIAAAEKYQPSQPQTQFLGRLYSITLITHTFRYDWHILIRVYLSNGKPLLDAITRLRILDMKISGYVPYLLSQT
;
A
#
# COMPACT_ATOMS: atom_id res chain seq x y z
N MET A 1 -8.45 -28.89 52.13
CA MET A 1 -8.05 -27.80 51.22
C MET A 1 -9.22 -27.53 50.31
N SER A 2 -10.03 -26.51 50.64
CA SER A 2 -11.22 -26.15 49.86
C SER A 2 -10.86 -25.04 48.89
N VAL A 3 -11.14 -25.27 47.60
CA VAL A 3 -10.92 -24.32 46.52
C VAL A 3 -12.23 -23.55 46.32
N HIS A 4 -12.20 -22.25 46.59
CA HIS A 4 -13.27 -21.32 46.22
C HIS A 4 -13.08 -20.88 44.76
N THR A 5 -14.05 -21.19 43.92
CA THR A 5 -14.18 -20.66 42.56
C THR A 5 -15.05 -19.42 42.60
N HIS A 6 -14.46 -18.25 42.30
CA HIS A 6 -15.19 -17.00 42.12
C HIS A 6 -15.98 -17.03 40.80
N GLY A 7 -17.27 -16.73 40.89
CA GLY A 7 -18.16 -16.48 39.76
C GLY A 7 -17.76 -15.21 39.01
N ILE A 8 -17.91 -15.27 37.69
CA ILE A 8 -17.69 -14.16 36.77
C ILE A 8 -19.07 -13.62 36.43
N ASP A 9 -19.32 -12.36 36.80
CA ASP A 9 -20.55 -11.65 36.47
C ASP A 9 -20.58 -11.28 34.98
N GLU A 10 -21.70 -11.61 34.35
CA GLU A 10 -22.01 -11.36 32.95
C GLU A 10 -22.48 -9.90 32.79
N VAL A 11 -21.67 -9.05 32.16
CA VAL A 11 -22.01 -7.65 31.88
C VAL A 11 -22.70 -7.57 30.52
N SER A 12 -24.02 -7.37 30.54
CA SER A 12 -24.83 -7.06 29.36
C SER A 12 -24.63 -5.59 28.96
N PHE A 13 -24.31 -5.35 27.68
CA PHE A 13 -24.24 -4.00 27.10
C PHE A 13 -25.42 -3.79 26.14
N ASP A 14 -26.34 -2.91 26.51
CA ASP A 14 -27.41 -2.43 25.64
C ASP A 14 -26.85 -1.40 24.64
N ILE A 15 -26.80 -1.78 23.35
CA ILE A 15 -26.41 -0.88 22.26
C ILE A 15 -27.68 -0.22 21.73
N ASN A 16 -28.03 0.93 22.31
CA ASN A 16 -29.02 1.84 21.72
C ASN A 16 -28.43 2.50 20.47
N THR A 17 -28.89 2.05 19.30
CA THR A 17 -28.53 2.60 17.99
C THR A 17 -29.55 3.67 17.62
N GLU A 18 -29.21 4.94 17.79
CA GLU A 18 -30.01 6.05 17.24
C GLU A 18 -29.68 6.27 15.74
N PRO A 19 -30.69 6.53 14.90
CA PRO A 19 -30.48 6.81 13.48
C PRO A 19 -29.90 8.22 13.25
N LEU A 20 -28.76 8.28 12.57
CA LEU A 20 -28.13 9.52 12.11
C LEU A 20 -29.01 10.21 11.05
N VAL A 21 -29.62 11.33 11.43
CA VAL A 21 -30.30 12.26 10.52
C VAL A 21 -29.24 13.13 9.83
N PHE A 22 -29.09 12.96 8.51
CA PHE A 22 -28.25 13.82 7.69
C PHE A 22 -28.99 15.12 7.36
N THR A 23 -28.65 16.20 8.06
CA THR A 23 -29.03 17.57 7.65
C THR A 23 -28.04 18.06 6.60
N SER A 24 -28.51 18.27 5.37
CA SER A 24 -27.75 18.92 4.31
C SER A 24 -27.62 20.42 4.59
N GLU A 25 -26.42 20.89 4.89
CA GLU A 25 -26.14 22.33 4.97
C GLU A 25 -25.97 22.94 3.56
N PRO A 26 -26.51 24.14 3.33
CA PRO A 26 -26.35 24.87 2.07
C PRO A 26 -24.97 25.51 1.98
N THR A 27 -24.26 25.23 0.89
CA THR A 27 -22.95 25.82 0.58
C THR A 27 -23.12 27.31 0.22
N PRO A 28 -22.40 28.24 0.87
CA PRO A 28 -22.46 29.65 0.53
C PRO A 28 -21.76 29.91 -0.81
N GLY A 29 -22.40 30.76 -1.62
CA GLY A 29 -21.98 31.13 -2.96
C GLY A 29 -20.57 31.71 -2.99
N LEU A 30 -19.77 31.20 -3.92
CA LEU A 30 -18.52 31.82 -4.34
C LEU A 30 -18.86 32.90 -5.37
N ASP A 31 -18.50 34.12 -5.01
CA ASP A 31 -18.61 35.32 -5.82
C ASP A 31 -17.76 35.21 -7.10
N ASP A 32 -18.43 35.54 -8.21
CA ASP A 32 -17.85 35.76 -9.53
C ASP A 32 -16.89 36.97 -9.48
N HIS A 33 -15.59 36.69 -9.52
CA HIS A 33 -14.57 37.71 -9.82
C HIS A 33 -13.83 37.37 -11.10
N ASP A 34 -14.18 38.13 -12.15
CA ASP A 34 -13.34 38.63 -13.23
C ASP A 34 -12.09 37.79 -13.58
N LEU A 35 -12.28 36.79 -14.44
CA LEU A 35 -11.21 36.33 -15.32
C LEU A 35 -11.26 37.15 -16.61
N ALA A 36 -10.27 38.03 -16.74
CA ALA A 36 -9.97 38.75 -17.96
C ALA A 36 -9.89 37.82 -19.18
N ASP A 37 -10.51 38.28 -20.27
CA ASP A 37 -10.51 37.71 -21.61
C ASP A 37 -9.09 37.37 -22.10
N VAL A 38 -8.71 36.10 -21.99
CA VAL A 38 -7.62 35.53 -22.79
C VAL A 38 -8.25 35.01 -24.08
N GLN A 39 -8.10 35.79 -25.15
CA GLN A 39 -8.44 35.44 -26.53
C GLN A 39 -7.70 34.15 -26.93
N LEU A 40 -8.33 32.99 -26.68
CA LEU A 40 -7.94 31.71 -27.24
C LEU A 40 -8.26 31.73 -28.73
N ALA A 41 -7.22 31.93 -29.54
CA ALA A 41 -7.29 31.73 -30.98
C ALA A 41 -7.86 30.34 -31.29
N PRO A 42 -8.81 30.20 -32.23
CA PRO A 42 -9.35 28.91 -32.59
C PRO A 42 -8.24 28.13 -33.31
N LEU A 43 -7.59 27.22 -32.59
CA LEU A 43 -6.84 26.12 -33.19
C LEU A 43 -7.87 25.24 -33.92
N ARG A 44 -8.20 25.67 -35.15
CA ARG A 44 -8.77 24.81 -36.18
C ARG A 44 -7.75 23.69 -36.41
N ASN A 45 -7.89 22.63 -35.62
CA ASN A 45 -7.31 21.34 -35.92
C ASN A 45 -7.94 20.91 -37.24
N SER A 46 -7.30 21.26 -38.35
CA SER A 46 -7.52 20.59 -39.62
C SER A 46 -7.28 19.11 -39.35
N LEU A 47 -8.37 18.36 -39.13
CA LEU A 47 -8.43 16.93 -39.34
C LEU A 47 -8.15 16.68 -40.82
N THR A 48 -6.89 16.84 -41.22
CA THR A 48 -6.37 16.10 -42.37
C THR A 48 -6.40 14.65 -41.92
N SER A 49 -7.45 13.96 -42.36
CA SER A 49 -7.58 12.52 -42.31
C SER A 49 -6.20 11.88 -42.48
N PRO A 50 -5.67 11.15 -41.49
CA PRO A 50 -4.40 10.47 -41.64
C PRO A 50 -4.56 9.56 -42.84
N LYS A 51 -3.88 9.91 -43.94
CA LYS A 51 -3.71 9.04 -45.09
C LYS A 51 -3.30 7.69 -44.53
N SER A 52 -4.16 6.71 -44.77
CA SER A 52 -3.96 5.30 -44.45
C SER A 52 -2.62 4.87 -45.06
N CYS A 53 -1.56 4.98 -44.27
CA CYS A 53 -0.29 4.37 -44.58
C CYS A 53 -0.55 2.87 -44.63
N LEU A 54 -0.55 2.36 -45.86
CA LEU A 54 -0.68 0.97 -46.23
C LEU A 54 0.01 0.05 -45.23
N ASN A 55 -0.78 -0.81 -44.60
CA ASN A 55 -0.60 -2.25 -44.38
C ASN A 55 0.77 -2.85 -44.81
N SER A 56 1.89 -2.39 -44.26
CA SER A 56 3.06 -3.25 -44.15
C SER A 56 2.65 -4.36 -43.17
N PRO A 57 2.86 -5.65 -43.47
CA PRO A 57 2.63 -6.70 -42.49
C PRO A 57 3.46 -6.33 -41.27
N GLU A 58 2.77 -5.97 -40.17
CA GLU A 58 3.43 -5.63 -38.91
C GLU A 58 4.26 -6.85 -38.54
N GLN A 59 5.57 -6.74 -38.76
CA GLN A 59 6.47 -7.83 -38.48
C GLN A 59 6.37 -8.05 -36.97
N PRO A 60 6.01 -9.27 -36.52
CA PRO A 60 5.83 -9.51 -35.10
C PRO A 60 7.11 -9.12 -34.40
N PHE A 61 6.97 -8.36 -33.31
CA PHE A 61 8.11 -7.94 -32.50
C PHE A 61 8.93 -9.20 -32.18
N PRO A 62 10.26 -9.18 -32.37
CA PRO A 62 11.08 -10.35 -32.10
C PRO A 62 10.79 -10.84 -30.68
N SER A 63 10.64 -12.16 -30.51
CA SER A 63 10.28 -12.77 -29.23
C SER A 63 11.40 -12.51 -28.22
N LEU A 64 11.21 -11.49 -27.39
CA LEU A 64 12.08 -11.22 -26.25
C LEU A 64 11.77 -12.23 -25.13
N PRO A 65 12.78 -12.75 -24.42
CA PRO A 65 12.55 -13.51 -23.20
C PRO A 65 11.71 -12.70 -22.20
N VAL A 66 10.78 -13.38 -21.52
CA VAL A 66 9.82 -12.72 -20.62
C VAL A 66 10.53 -11.98 -19.48
N GLU A 67 11.67 -12.48 -19.03
CA GLU A 67 12.49 -11.89 -17.98
C GLU A 67 13.01 -10.50 -18.37
N ILE A 68 13.39 -10.33 -19.64
CA ILE A 68 13.86 -9.04 -20.16
C ILE A 68 12.69 -8.05 -20.24
N ILE A 69 11.52 -8.51 -20.65
CA ILE A 69 10.30 -7.69 -20.67
C ILE A 69 9.95 -7.24 -19.25
N ILE A 70 10.00 -8.14 -18.24
CA ILE A 70 9.78 -7.81 -16.83
C ILE A 70 10.73 -6.70 -16.39
N GLN A 71 12.04 -6.86 -16.66
CA GLN A 71 13.06 -5.89 -16.25
C GLN A 71 12.83 -4.52 -16.88
N ILE A 72 12.51 -4.48 -18.18
CA ILE A 72 12.21 -3.22 -18.89
C ILE A 72 10.98 -2.55 -18.27
N LEU A 73 9.90 -3.30 -18.03
CA LEU A 73 8.67 -2.74 -17.47
C LEU A 73 8.85 -2.28 -16.02
N ASP A 74 9.52 -3.05 -15.17
CA ASP A 74 9.80 -2.70 -13.76
C ASP A 74 10.65 -1.42 -13.68
N LEU A 75 11.74 -1.35 -14.47
CA LEU A 75 12.58 -0.15 -14.56
C LEU A 75 11.78 1.06 -15.08
N THR A 76 11.02 0.89 -16.16
CA THR A 76 10.25 1.98 -16.77
C THR A 76 9.16 2.50 -15.83
N ALA A 77 8.51 1.61 -15.07
CA ALA A 77 7.53 1.98 -14.05
C ALA A 77 8.19 2.75 -12.89
N SER A 78 9.41 2.37 -12.49
CA SER A 78 10.15 3.04 -11.42
C SER A 78 10.57 4.49 -11.73
N LEU A 79 10.77 4.80 -13.02
CA LEU A 79 11.22 6.13 -13.46
C LEU A 79 10.14 7.20 -13.33
N SER A 80 8.86 6.87 -13.53
CA SER A 80 7.78 7.83 -13.40
C SER A 80 6.41 7.20 -13.14
N ARG A 81 5.59 7.89 -12.34
CA ARG A 81 4.19 7.49 -12.09
C ARG A 81 3.36 7.46 -13.39
N ARG A 82 3.65 8.33 -14.35
CA ARG A 82 2.96 8.36 -15.66
C ARG A 82 3.28 7.08 -16.45
N SER A 83 4.55 6.68 -16.48
CA SER A 83 5.00 5.43 -17.09
C SER A 83 4.35 4.22 -16.43
N ALA A 84 4.36 4.16 -15.10
CA ALA A 84 3.68 3.11 -14.35
C ALA A 84 2.18 3.03 -14.70
N SER A 85 1.51 4.19 -14.80
CA SER A 85 0.12 4.26 -15.23
C SER A 85 -0.09 3.72 -16.64
N SER A 86 0.75 4.10 -17.61
CA SER A 86 0.65 3.60 -18.98
C SER A 86 0.88 2.08 -19.05
N ILE A 87 1.89 1.57 -18.36
CA ILE A 87 2.20 0.13 -18.28
C ILE A 87 1.01 -0.64 -17.69
N SER A 88 0.36 -0.06 -16.68
CA SER A 88 -0.78 -0.69 -16.00
C SER A 88 -2.02 -0.88 -16.88
N SER A 89 -2.09 -0.18 -18.02
CA SER A 89 -3.19 -0.29 -18.98
C SER A 89 -2.94 -1.33 -20.08
N VAL A 90 -1.71 -1.87 -20.19
CA VAL A 90 -1.34 -2.80 -21.27
C VAL A 90 -1.93 -4.19 -21.06
N SER A 91 -1.76 -4.75 -19.86
CA SER A 91 -2.27 -6.08 -19.51
C SER A 91 -2.40 -6.22 -17.99
N THR A 92 -3.12 -7.26 -17.52
CA THR A 92 -3.26 -7.55 -16.08
C THR A 92 -1.93 -7.87 -15.42
N TRP A 93 -1.05 -8.61 -16.10
CA TRP A 93 0.30 -8.93 -15.62
C TRP A 93 1.20 -7.69 -15.57
N ALA A 94 1.17 -6.83 -16.59
CA ALA A 94 1.91 -5.58 -16.59
C ALA A 94 1.41 -4.62 -15.50
N ARG A 95 0.09 -4.64 -15.23
CA ARG A 95 -0.53 -3.92 -14.11
C ARG A 95 0.01 -4.36 -12.76
N GLU A 96 0.19 -5.66 -12.53
CA GLU A 96 0.76 -6.17 -11.28
C GLU A 96 2.19 -5.65 -11.06
N LEU A 97 3.01 -5.60 -12.12
CA LEU A 97 4.36 -5.03 -12.07
C LEU A 97 4.38 -3.52 -11.80
N ALA A 98 3.44 -2.78 -12.37
CA ALA A 98 3.37 -1.32 -12.24
C ALA A 98 2.69 -0.84 -10.94
N LEU A 99 1.90 -1.71 -10.29
CA LEU A 99 1.09 -1.38 -9.12
C LEU A 99 1.90 -0.77 -7.97
N PRO A 100 3.09 -1.31 -7.59
CA PRO A 100 3.92 -0.72 -6.56
C PRO A 100 4.24 0.75 -6.88
N TYR A 101 4.59 1.08 -8.12
CA TYR A 101 4.99 2.42 -8.52
C TYR A 101 3.82 3.39 -8.69
N LEU A 102 2.61 2.89 -8.91
CA LEU A 102 1.40 3.70 -9.00
C LEU A 102 0.91 4.20 -7.64
N PHE A 103 1.05 3.35 -6.63
CA PHE A 103 0.48 3.56 -5.31
C PHE A 103 1.52 3.91 -4.25
N SER A 104 2.79 3.56 -4.40
CA SER A 104 3.79 3.79 -3.37
C SER A 104 4.51 5.13 -3.52
N THR A 105 4.86 5.69 -2.37
CA THR A 105 5.91 6.72 -2.27
C THR A 105 7.25 6.08 -1.97
N ILE A 106 7.24 4.94 -1.27
CA ILE A 106 8.44 4.14 -0.94
C ILE A 106 8.10 2.65 -1.10
N ILE A 107 8.98 1.94 -1.81
CA ILE A 107 8.95 0.48 -1.96
C ILE A 107 10.09 -0.08 -1.11
N HIS A 108 9.76 -0.81 -0.05
CA HIS A 108 10.74 -1.55 0.74
C HIS A 108 10.79 -3.01 0.26
N ARG A 109 11.79 -3.35 -0.56
CA ARG A 109 12.08 -4.73 -0.99
C ARG A 109 13.20 -5.31 -0.13
N ALA A 110 12.86 -6.20 0.80
CA ALA A 110 13.87 -6.99 1.49
C ALA A 110 14.43 -8.01 0.49
N THR A 111 15.67 -7.83 0.02
CA THR A 111 16.28 -8.78 -0.92
C THR A 111 16.97 -9.89 -0.12
N PRO A 112 16.72 -11.18 -0.41
CA PRO A 112 17.36 -12.26 0.33
C PRO A 112 18.85 -12.29 0.01
N SER A 113 19.69 -12.31 1.03
CA SER A 113 21.16 -12.23 0.91
C SER A 113 21.82 -13.41 0.16
N ILE A 114 21.05 -14.42 -0.22
CA ILE A 114 21.54 -15.69 -0.78
C ILE A 114 22.04 -15.53 -2.23
N PHE A 115 21.48 -14.61 -3.02
CA PHE A 115 21.93 -14.36 -4.40
C PHE A 115 23.22 -13.54 -4.52
N ALA A 116 23.75 -13.12 -3.38
CA ALA A 116 24.80 -12.14 -3.33
C ALA A 116 26.22 -12.74 -3.52
N GLY A 117 26.31 -14.02 -3.92
CA GLY A 117 27.55 -14.74 -4.22
C GLY A 117 27.86 -14.95 -5.71
N ILE A 118 26.97 -14.63 -6.65
CA ILE A 118 27.13 -15.00 -8.08
C ILE A 118 27.20 -13.78 -9.02
N THR A 119 26.83 -12.59 -8.58
CA THR A 119 26.91 -11.37 -9.39
C THR A 119 28.13 -10.53 -9.00
N SER A 120 28.79 -9.94 -10.00
CA SER A 120 30.03 -9.18 -9.87
C SER A 120 30.02 -8.17 -8.72
N VAL A 121 31.14 -8.12 -7.99
CA VAL A 121 31.39 -7.29 -6.80
C VAL A 121 31.10 -5.79 -7.04
N ASN A 122 31.14 -5.32 -8.29
CA ASN A 122 30.92 -3.91 -8.64
C ASN A 122 29.44 -3.53 -8.84
N SER A 123 28.55 -4.45 -9.23
CA SER A 123 27.09 -4.19 -9.28
C SER A 123 26.41 -4.40 -7.92
N LEU A 124 27.04 -5.17 -7.04
CA LEU A 124 26.57 -5.42 -5.66
C LEU A 124 26.69 -4.20 -4.74
N LEU A 125 27.63 -3.29 -4.97
CA LEU A 125 27.79 -2.09 -4.14
C LEU A 125 26.68 -1.06 -4.35
N GLN A 126 26.08 -0.98 -5.55
CA GLN A 126 24.94 -0.09 -5.80
C GLN A 126 23.62 -0.66 -5.32
N TYR A 127 23.43 -1.99 -5.32
CA TYR A 127 22.17 -2.63 -4.89
C TYR A 127 22.17 -3.01 -3.39
N ARG A 128 23.32 -3.33 -2.77
CA ARG A 128 23.41 -3.59 -1.32
C ARG A 128 23.41 -2.30 -0.48
N SER A 129 23.67 -1.14 -1.08
CA SER A 129 23.60 0.15 -0.36
C SER A 129 22.17 0.65 -0.12
N SER A 130 21.13 -0.04 -0.62
CA SER A 130 19.73 0.38 -0.49
C SER A 130 18.95 -0.32 0.63
N GLN A 131 19.63 -0.87 1.65
CA GLN A 131 19.11 -0.71 3.03
C GLN A 131 19.37 0.73 3.51
N ALA A 132 19.15 1.70 2.62
CA ALA A 132 19.13 3.09 2.99
C ALA A 132 17.96 3.21 3.95
N LYS A 133 18.27 3.21 5.26
CA LYS A 133 17.36 3.71 6.28
C LYS A 133 16.75 4.96 5.65
N THR A 134 15.45 4.91 5.40
CA THR A 134 14.71 6.05 4.88
C THR A 134 15.20 7.25 5.68
N PRO A 135 15.79 8.27 5.04
CA PRO A 135 16.33 9.39 5.79
C PRO A 135 15.22 9.86 6.72
N GLU A 136 15.46 9.91 8.03
CA GLU A 136 14.41 10.13 9.03
C GLU A 136 13.56 11.38 8.69
N LYS A 137 14.20 12.36 8.03
CA LYS A 137 13.59 13.60 7.52
C LYS A 137 12.57 13.41 6.40
N CYS A 138 12.69 12.35 5.60
CA CYS A 138 11.81 12.06 4.46
C CYS A 138 10.58 11.25 4.86
N GLY A 139 10.71 10.38 5.86
CA GLY A 139 9.65 9.45 6.26
C GLY A 139 8.33 10.13 6.68
N ARG A 140 8.41 11.33 7.27
CA ARG A 140 7.23 12.16 7.60
C ARG A 140 6.39 12.60 6.39
N TYR A 141 6.95 12.60 5.19
CA TYR A 141 6.22 12.95 3.96
C TYR A 141 5.61 11.73 3.27
N VAL A 142 5.93 10.52 3.74
CA VAL A 142 5.45 9.26 3.18
C VAL A 142 4.01 9.06 3.61
N ARG A 143 3.10 9.21 2.65
CA ARG A 143 1.68 8.90 2.82
C ARG A 143 1.30 7.52 2.31
N ASN A 144 2.08 6.99 1.37
CA ASN A 144 1.83 5.68 0.79
C ASN A 144 3.07 4.81 0.93
N LEU A 145 2.92 3.71 1.66
CA LEU A 145 4.02 2.79 1.94
C LEU A 145 3.69 1.43 1.36
N TRP A 146 4.62 0.88 0.58
CA TRP A 146 4.53 -0.45 0.00
C TRP A 146 5.67 -1.32 0.53
N ILE A 147 5.32 -2.35 1.29
CA ILE A 147 6.25 -3.28 1.90
C ILE A 147 6.17 -4.59 1.11
N GLU A 148 7.29 -4.98 0.50
CA GLU A 148 7.46 -6.27 -0.16
C GLU A 148 8.52 -7.06 0.61
N SER A 149 8.06 -7.99 1.45
CA SER A 149 8.96 -8.92 2.14
C SER A 149 9.24 -10.10 1.22
N ILE A 150 10.31 -10.01 0.43
CA ILE A 150 10.76 -11.08 -0.46
C ILE A 150 11.88 -11.85 0.24
N GLY A 151 11.55 -12.61 1.30
CA GLY A 151 12.50 -13.53 1.94
C GLY A 151 12.57 -13.44 3.46
N ILE A 152 13.66 -13.94 4.04
CA ILE A 152 13.94 -13.95 5.48
C ILE A 152 14.42 -12.55 5.90
N GLY A 153 13.60 -11.53 5.70
CA GLY A 153 13.81 -10.22 6.30
C GLY A 153 13.70 -10.35 7.82
N THR A 154 14.55 -9.66 8.58
CA THR A 154 14.36 -9.62 10.03
C THR A 154 13.15 -8.73 10.33
N PRO A 155 12.22 -9.17 11.19
CA PRO A 155 11.03 -8.40 11.53
C PRO A 155 11.37 -7.01 12.10
N SER A 156 12.57 -6.85 12.67
CA SER A 156 13.09 -5.56 13.13
C SER A 156 13.16 -4.50 12.01
N SER A 157 13.60 -4.88 10.80
CA SER A 157 13.79 -3.93 9.71
C SER A 157 12.46 -3.34 9.18
N GLU A 158 11.41 -4.17 9.15
CA GLU A 158 10.08 -3.73 8.75
C GLU A 158 9.44 -2.84 9.83
N VAL A 159 9.67 -3.15 11.13
CA VAL A 159 9.25 -2.29 12.24
C VAL A 159 9.89 -0.91 12.11
N ASP A 160 11.20 -0.85 11.90
CA ASP A 160 11.95 0.42 11.77
C ASP A 160 11.45 1.25 10.58
N THR A 161 11.14 0.58 9.45
CA THR A 161 10.58 1.23 8.25
C THR A 161 9.22 1.84 8.53
N LEU A 162 8.32 1.11 9.19
CA LEU A 162 7.01 1.60 9.60
C LEU A 162 7.17 2.81 10.54
N ARG A 163 8.02 2.69 11.57
CA ARG A 163 8.29 3.74 12.54
C ARG A 163 8.85 5.01 11.93
N SER A 164 9.68 4.88 10.89
CA SER A 164 10.23 6.02 10.15
C SER A 164 9.15 6.81 9.40
N CYS A 165 7.99 6.21 9.13
CA CYS A 165 6.91 6.78 8.32
C CYS A 165 5.62 6.97 9.14
N PRO A 166 5.54 7.95 10.06
CA PRO A 166 4.41 8.10 10.97
C PRO A 166 3.10 8.54 10.28
N ASN A 167 3.19 9.19 9.12
CA ASN A 167 2.06 9.80 8.41
C ASN A 167 1.49 8.92 7.29
N VAL A 168 1.69 7.60 7.36
CA VAL A 168 1.16 6.67 6.35
C VAL A 168 -0.37 6.67 6.41
N GLU A 169 -0.97 6.94 5.25
CA GLU A 169 -2.41 6.96 4.99
C GLU A 169 -2.85 5.67 4.28
N ASN A 170 -2.02 5.20 3.34
CA ASN A 170 -2.25 4.00 2.53
C ASN A 170 -1.07 3.03 2.71
N LEU A 171 -1.32 1.87 3.28
CA LEU A 171 -0.31 0.87 3.57
C LEU A 171 -0.57 -0.40 2.75
N ALA A 172 0.41 -0.82 1.97
CA ALA A 172 0.40 -2.10 1.27
C ALA A 172 1.45 -3.03 1.89
N LEU A 173 1.05 -4.22 2.33
CA LEU A 173 1.95 -5.16 3.01
C LEU A 173 1.54 -6.63 2.75
N PRO A 174 2.45 -7.60 2.91
CA PRO A 174 2.12 -9.03 2.90
C PRO A 174 1.38 -9.41 4.19
N SER A 175 0.44 -10.36 4.14
CA SER A 175 -0.31 -10.83 5.30
C SER A 175 0.56 -11.17 6.52
N ALA A 176 1.71 -11.80 6.31
CA ALA A 176 2.68 -12.12 7.36
C ALA A 176 3.21 -10.87 8.11
N SER A 177 3.31 -9.73 7.44
CA SER A 177 3.78 -8.46 8.03
C SER A 177 2.71 -7.77 8.90
N LEU A 178 1.49 -8.30 9.01
CA LEU A 178 0.50 -7.79 9.97
C LEU A 178 0.99 -7.89 11.42
N ARG A 179 1.79 -8.92 11.74
CA ARG A 179 2.44 -9.04 13.06
C ARG A 179 3.48 -7.95 13.29
N VAL A 180 4.23 -7.59 12.26
CA VAL A 180 5.19 -6.49 12.32
C VAL A 180 4.46 -5.16 12.55
N LEU A 181 3.35 -4.94 11.83
CA LEU A 181 2.49 -3.77 12.05
C LEU A 181 2.00 -3.70 13.49
N TYR A 182 1.48 -4.81 14.03
CA TYR A 182 1.10 -4.93 15.44
C TYR A 182 2.24 -4.52 16.37
N THR A 183 3.43 -5.11 16.20
CA THR A 183 4.61 -4.83 17.02
C THR A 183 5.02 -3.36 16.94
N ALA A 184 5.02 -2.76 15.75
CA ALA A 184 5.36 -1.35 15.56
C ALA A 184 4.40 -0.43 16.32
N ILE A 185 3.09 -0.73 16.28
CA ILE A 185 2.08 0.05 17.02
C ILE A 185 2.28 -0.09 18.53
N GLN A 186 2.53 -1.30 19.03
CA GLN A 186 2.76 -1.51 20.46
C GLN A 186 4.00 -0.78 20.98
N ILE A 187 5.09 -0.80 20.20
CA ILE A 187 6.31 -0.06 20.55
C ILE A 187 6.02 1.45 20.61
N ALA A 188 5.33 2.00 19.60
CA ALA A 188 4.96 3.41 19.59
C ALA A 188 4.02 3.78 20.75
N ALA A 189 3.12 2.88 21.16
CA ALA A 189 2.24 3.08 22.31
C ALA A 189 3.03 3.09 23.64
N ALA A 190 4.03 2.21 23.78
CA ALA A 190 4.89 2.18 24.96
C ALA A 190 5.74 3.45 25.10
N GLU A 191 6.22 4.01 23.98
CA GLU A 191 7.02 5.23 23.96
C GLU A 191 6.25 6.48 24.38
N LYS A 192 4.92 6.49 24.25
CA LYS A 192 4.05 7.59 24.70
C LYS A 192 4.20 7.90 26.19
N TYR A 193 4.63 6.93 26.99
CA TYR A 193 4.85 7.10 28.43
C TYR A 193 6.21 7.72 28.78
N GLN A 194 7.08 7.98 27.81
CA GLN A 194 8.32 8.71 28.06
C GLN A 194 8.09 10.23 28.00
N PRO A 195 8.36 10.98 29.07
CA PRO A 195 8.10 12.42 29.16
C PRO A 195 9.02 13.29 28.28
N SER A 196 10.07 12.72 27.70
CA SER A 196 11.12 13.45 26.99
C SER A 196 10.96 13.52 25.47
N GLN A 197 10.01 12.79 24.87
CA GLN A 197 9.83 12.78 23.41
C GLN A 197 8.56 13.49 22.94
N PRO A 198 8.64 14.25 21.83
CA PRO A 198 7.47 14.84 21.20
C PRO A 198 6.50 13.73 20.79
N GLN A 199 5.24 13.85 21.18
CA GLN A 199 4.20 12.87 20.89
C GLN A 199 3.93 12.83 19.38
N THR A 200 4.60 11.93 18.66
CA THR A 200 4.29 11.67 17.25
C THR A 200 3.09 10.74 17.18
N GLN A 201 2.05 11.14 16.45
CA GLN A 201 0.88 10.30 16.18
C GLN A 201 1.24 9.20 15.19
N PHE A 202 1.79 8.10 15.69
CA PHE A 202 2.16 6.96 14.86
C PHE A 202 0.91 6.35 14.21
N LEU A 203 0.87 6.39 12.87
CA LEU A 203 -0.23 5.85 12.05
C LEU A 203 -1.60 6.44 12.40
N GLY A 204 -1.66 7.63 12.98
CA GLY A 204 -2.92 8.29 13.33
C GLY A 204 -3.81 8.63 12.13
N ARG A 205 -3.26 8.53 10.92
CA ARG A 205 -3.93 8.80 9.63
C ARG A 205 -4.13 7.55 8.76
N LEU A 206 -3.77 6.37 9.26
CA LEU A 206 -3.91 5.14 8.50
C LEU A 206 -5.40 4.83 8.32
N TYR A 207 -5.86 4.85 7.07
CA TYR A 207 -7.25 4.53 6.74
C TYR A 207 -7.38 3.49 5.63
N SER A 208 -6.30 3.16 4.92
CA SER A 208 -6.31 2.17 3.85
C SER A 208 -5.22 1.12 4.04
N ILE A 209 -5.61 -0.17 3.99
CA ILE A 209 -4.69 -1.30 3.97
C ILE A 209 -4.90 -2.11 2.69
N THR A 210 -3.81 -2.48 2.02
CA THR A 210 -3.78 -3.39 0.88
C THR A 210 -2.94 -4.60 1.24
N LEU A 211 -3.53 -5.79 1.18
CA LEU A 211 -2.83 -7.04 1.39
C LEU A 211 -2.36 -7.59 0.05
N ILE A 212 -1.03 -7.64 -0.09
CA ILE A 212 -0.35 -7.97 -1.36
C ILE A 212 -0.30 -9.48 -1.56
N THR A 213 -0.18 -10.25 -0.49
CA THR A 213 -0.17 -11.71 -0.51
C THR A 213 -1.49 -12.28 -0.04
N HIS A 214 -1.70 -13.57 -0.32
CA HIS A 214 -2.81 -14.33 0.22
C HIS A 214 -2.89 -14.20 1.75
N THR A 215 -4.12 -14.06 2.25
CA THR A 215 -4.40 -13.77 3.65
C THR A 215 -5.05 -14.97 4.31
N PHE A 216 -4.48 -15.48 5.39
CA PHE A 216 -5.18 -16.47 6.20
C PHE A 216 -6.16 -15.75 7.13
N ARG A 217 -7.33 -16.38 7.37
CA ARG A 217 -8.36 -15.87 8.29
C ARG A 217 -7.78 -15.51 9.66
N TYR A 218 -6.81 -16.30 10.11
CA TYR A 218 -6.18 -16.18 11.41
C TYR A 218 -5.10 -15.09 11.48
N ASP A 219 -4.81 -14.31 10.45
CA ASP A 219 -3.81 -13.23 10.60
C ASP A 219 -4.40 -11.92 11.13
N TRP A 220 -5.72 -11.78 11.13
CA TRP A 220 -6.40 -10.56 11.55
C TRP A 220 -6.67 -10.46 13.06
N HIS A 221 -6.75 -11.59 13.76
CA HIS A 221 -7.12 -11.60 15.19
C HIS A 221 -6.15 -10.80 16.06
N ILE A 222 -4.88 -10.73 15.67
CA ILE A 222 -3.86 -9.93 16.36
C ILE A 222 -4.18 -8.43 16.34
N LEU A 223 -4.94 -7.95 15.35
CA LEU A 223 -5.26 -6.52 15.21
C LEU A 223 -6.51 -6.08 15.97
N ILE A 224 -7.35 -7.03 16.43
CA ILE A 224 -8.62 -6.71 17.10
C ILE A 224 -8.42 -5.87 18.36
N ARG A 225 -7.30 -6.07 19.07
CA ARG A 225 -6.99 -5.38 20.33
C ARG A 225 -5.96 -4.26 20.17
N VAL A 226 -5.71 -3.84 18.93
CA VAL A 226 -4.74 -2.78 18.65
C VAL A 226 -5.45 -1.45 18.65
N TYR A 227 -4.95 -0.52 19.45
CA TYR A 227 -5.41 0.85 19.49
C TYR A 227 -4.34 1.76 18.88
N LEU A 228 -4.79 2.71 18.06
CA LEU A 228 -3.93 3.75 17.50
C LEU A 228 -3.60 4.81 18.56
N SER A 229 -2.66 5.70 18.24
CA SER A 229 -2.26 6.79 19.14
C SER A 229 -3.40 7.75 19.52
N ASN A 230 -4.46 7.80 18.70
CA ASN A 230 -5.69 8.56 18.90
C ASN A 230 -6.72 7.85 19.79
N GLY A 231 -6.42 6.64 20.29
CA GLY A 231 -7.32 5.84 21.12
C GLY A 231 -8.40 5.07 20.36
N LYS A 232 -8.48 5.19 19.02
CA LYS A 232 -9.43 4.41 18.22
C LYS A 232 -8.88 3.00 17.97
N PRO A 233 -9.73 1.97 17.94
CA PRO A 233 -9.34 0.65 17.45
C PRO A 233 -8.79 0.78 16.03
N LEU A 234 -7.69 0.07 15.74
CA LEU A 234 -7.04 0.10 14.43
C LEU A 234 -8.01 -0.27 13.31
N LEU A 235 -8.83 -1.30 13.54
CA LEU A 235 -9.79 -1.78 12.56
C LEU A 235 -10.87 -0.75 12.22
N ASP A 236 -11.30 0.05 13.20
CA ASP A 236 -12.30 1.10 13.00
C ASP A 236 -11.75 2.29 12.19
N ALA A 237 -10.43 2.51 12.25
CA ALA A 237 -9.78 3.54 11.44
C ALA A 237 -9.65 3.13 9.96
N ILE A 238 -9.64 1.82 9.67
CA ILE A 238 -9.49 1.30 8.31
C ILE A 238 -10.83 1.38 7.58
N THR A 239 -10.96 2.37 6.72
CA THR A 239 -12.13 2.55 5.84
C THR A 239 -12.00 1.79 4.52
N ARG A 240 -10.77 1.45 4.12
CA ARG A 240 -10.47 0.81 2.83
C ARG A 240 -9.56 -0.39 3.01
N LEU A 241 -10.14 -1.57 2.86
CA LEU A 241 -9.39 -2.82 2.80
C LEU A 241 -9.38 -3.37 1.38
N ARG A 242 -8.17 -3.63 0.85
CA ARG A 242 -7.98 -4.27 -0.46
C ARG A 242 -7.20 -5.56 -0.26
N ILE A 243 -7.59 -6.61 -0.97
CA ILE A 243 -6.90 -7.90 -0.96
C ILE A 243 -6.58 -8.20 -2.42
N LEU A 244 -5.30 -8.13 -2.79
CA LEU A 244 -4.87 -8.27 -4.20
C LEU A 244 -4.96 -9.72 -4.69
N ASP A 245 -4.74 -10.69 -3.79
CA ASP A 245 -4.86 -12.11 -4.11
C ASP A 245 -5.88 -12.81 -3.21
N MET A 246 -7.08 -13.02 -3.77
CA MET A 246 -8.16 -13.79 -3.13
C MET A 246 -8.27 -15.24 -3.63
N LYS A 247 -7.30 -15.74 -4.43
CA LYS A 247 -7.43 -17.03 -5.13
C LYS A 247 -7.65 -18.24 -4.22
N ILE A 248 -7.34 -18.13 -2.92
CA ILE A 248 -7.54 -19.19 -1.93
C ILE A 248 -8.36 -18.67 -0.74
N SER A 249 -9.43 -17.91 -0.99
CA SER A 249 -10.40 -17.67 0.09
C SER A 249 -11.20 -18.96 0.29
N GLY A 250 -11.15 -19.56 1.49
CA GLY A 250 -11.97 -20.73 1.86
C GLY A 250 -13.50 -20.49 1.77
N TYR A 251 -13.92 -19.30 1.34
CA TYR A 251 -15.30 -18.90 1.06
C TYR A 251 -15.68 -18.95 -0.42
N VAL A 252 -14.74 -19.19 -1.34
CA VAL A 252 -15.10 -19.55 -2.71
C VAL A 252 -15.26 -21.06 -2.70
N PRO A 253 -16.49 -21.61 -2.72
CA PRO A 253 -16.65 -23.04 -2.90
C PRO A 253 -15.92 -23.40 -4.19
N TYR A 254 -14.92 -24.27 -4.10
CA TYR A 254 -14.31 -24.89 -5.26
C TYR A 254 -15.42 -25.66 -5.97
N LEU A 255 -16.10 -25.02 -6.92
CA LEU A 255 -16.81 -25.74 -7.95
C LEU A 255 -15.72 -26.42 -8.78
N LEU A 256 -15.39 -27.64 -8.37
CA LEU A 256 -14.62 -28.61 -9.13
C LEU A 256 -15.28 -28.72 -10.50
N SER A 257 -14.80 -27.96 -11.47
CA SER A 257 -15.00 -28.26 -12.88
C SER A 257 -14.19 -29.51 -13.17
N GLN A 258 -14.80 -30.67 -12.94
CA GLN A 258 -14.36 -31.92 -13.55
C GLN A 258 -14.67 -31.79 -15.04
N THR A 259 -13.61 -31.61 -15.84
CA THR A 259 -13.59 -31.88 -17.28
C THR A 259 -12.33 -32.65 -17.58
#